data_AF-A0AB40AXN3-F1
#
_entry.id   AF-A0AB40AXN3-F1
#
_cell.length_a   1.000
_cell.length_b   1.000
_cell.length_c   1.000
_cell.angle_alpha   90.00
_cell.angle_beta   90.00
_cell.angle_gamma   90.00
#
_symmetry.space_group_name_H-M   'P 1'
#
loop_
_entity.id
_entity.type
_entity.pdbx_description
1 polymer ?
#
loop_
_entity_poly.entity_id
_entity_poly.type
_entity_poly.pdbx_seq_one_letter_code
_entity_poly.pdbx_strand_id
1 'polypeptide(L)'
;MTCSVAWDVDVVEVRRKLTANLLPDAIAIIDCLIALEPNDKDLPLLKAHLHSHVGNPDAAKQLFEDLISKNTFLVKAYHGLVMVAYEYQSGTKLEVVHKRVEREIEMFKRKIRVVKGKYNDALKVYERMVTEEPRDFRPYFFQGIIYSMLKKNDEAEK
;
A
#
# COMPACT_ATOMS: atom_id res chain seq x y z
N MET A 1 -20.81 -25.76 14.49
CA MET A 1 -21.33 -25.41 13.15
C MET A 1 -22.12 -24.08 13.16
N THR A 2 -21.68 -23.07 13.91
CA THR A 2 -22.43 -21.79 13.99
C THR A 2 -21.51 -20.57 14.11
N CYS A 3 -20.42 -20.53 13.32
CA CYS A 3 -19.68 -19.29 13.13
C CYS A 3 -20.09 -18.61 11.81
N SER A 4 -20.41 -19.37 10.76
CA SER A 4 -20.69 -18.83 9.40
C SER A 4 -21.90 -17.90 9.27
N VAL A 5 -22.86 -17.92 10.21
CA VAL A 5 -24.10 -17.11 10.12
C VAL A 5 -23.97 -15.74 10.79
N ALA A 6 -22.93 -15.49 11.59
CA ALA A 6 -22.66 -14.16 12.16
C ALA A 6 -21.98 -13.21 11.14
N TRP A 7 -21.20 -13.77 10.21
CA TRP A 7 -20.43 -13.05 9.18
C TRP A 7 -21.31 -12.24 8.22
N ASP A 8 -22.50 -12.72 7.90
CA ASP A 8 -23.42 -12.01 7.01
C ASP A 8 -24.18 -10.88 7.72
N VAL A 9 -24.37 -10.96 9.04
CA VAL A 9 -25.18 -9.96 9.78
C VAL A 9 -24.37 -8.70 10.09
N ASP A 10 -23.10 -8.84 10.49
CA ASP A 10 -22.27 -7.70 10.91
C ASP A 10 -21.75 -6.87 9.72
N VAL A 11 -21.38 -7.50 8.60
CA VAL A 11 -20.98 -6.79 7.38
C VAL A 11 -22.17 -6.10 6.70
N VAL A 12 -23.35 -6.72 6.72
CA VAL A 12 -24.58 -6.11 6.21
C VAL A 12 -25.01 -4.92 7.08
N GLU A 13 -24.87 -5.01 8.40
CA GLU A 13 -25.19 -3.92 9.31
C GLU A 13 -24.24 -2.71 9.16
N VAL A 14 -22.93 -2.97 8.97
CA VAL A 14 -21.96 -1.92 8.61
C VAL A 14 -22.33 -1.29 7.27
N ARG A 15 -22.63 -2.09 6.26
CA ARG A 15 -23.04 -1.60 4.93
C ARG A 15 -24.36 -0.81 5.00
N ARG A 16 -25.30 -1.20 5.86
CA ARG A 16 -26.58 -0.52 6.12
C ARG A 16 -26.39 0.84 6.80
N LYS A 17 -25.48 0.93 7.78
CA LYS A 17 -25.16 2.20 8.46
C LYS A 17 -24.32 3.15 7.60
N LEU A 18 -23.44 2.62 6.76
CA LEU A 18 -22.76 3.34 5.67
C LEU A 18 -23.77 3.95 4.68
N THR A 19 -24.82 3.20 4.29
CA THR A 19 -25.89 3.72 3.43
C THR A 19 -26.82 4.71 4.12
N ALA A 20 -26.85 4.74 5.46
CA ALA A 20 -27.63 5.69 6.27
C ALA A 20 -26.88 7.01 6.59
N ASN A 21 -25.67 7.22 6.07
CA ASN A 21 -24.82 8.40 6.30
C ASN A 21 -24.48 8.69 7.78
N LEU A 22 -24.54 7.67 8.65
CA LEU A 22 -24.12 7.75 10.04
C LEU A 22 -22.63 7.44 10.15
N LEU A 23 -21.80 8.30 9.55
CA LEU A 23 -20.37 8.05 9.37
C LEU A 23 -19.57 7.89 10.69
N PRO A 24 -19.83 8.65 11.77
CA PRO A 24 -19.15 8.44 13.06
C PRO A 24 -19.49 7.09 13.70
N ASP A 25 -20.75 6.68 13.64
CA ASP A 25 -21.20 5.38 14.14
C ASP A 25 -20.59 4.24 13.31
N ALA A 26 -20.43 4.44 12.01
CA ALA A 26 -19.77 3.48 11.12
C ALA A 26 -18.28 3.30 11.48
N ILE A 27 -17.56 4.37 11.83
CA ILE A 27 -16.15 4.27 12.29
C ILE A 27 -16.07 3.46 13.58
N ALA A 28 -16.94 3.73 14.56
CA ALA A 28 -16.96 2.99 15.83
C ALA A 28 -17.19 1.49 15.62
N ILE A 29 -18.09 1.12 14.68
CA ILE A 29 -18.33 -0.29 14.36
C ILE A 29 -17.12 -0.91 13.67
N ILE A 30 -16.47 -0.20 12.75
CA ILE A 30 -15.23 -0.69 12.13
C ILE A 30 -14.14 -0.90 13.18
N ASP A 31 -14.03 -0.04 14.19
CA ASP A 31 -13.07 -0.23 15.28
C ASP A 31 -13.37 -1.49 16.10
N CYS A 32 -14.64 -1.77 16.39
CA CYS A 32 -15.04 -3.04 16.99
C CYS A 32 -14.68 -4.24 16.10
N LEU A 33 -14.95 -4.15 14.79
CA LEU A 33 -14.63 -5.24 13.85
C LEU A 33 -13.12 -5.48 13.73
N ILE A 34 -12.30 -4.42 13.71
CA ILE A 34 -10.83 -4.57 13.69
C ILE A 34 -10.35 -5.25 14.97
N ALA A 35 -10.96 -4.97 16.13
CA ALA A 35 -10.62 -5.62 17.38
C ALA A 35 -10.99 -7.12 17.39
N LEU A 36 -12.11 -7.49 16.76
CA LEU A 36 -12.57 -8.87 16.62
C LEU A 36 -11.77 -9.64 15.56
N GLU A 37 -11.40 -8.96 14.47
CA GLU A 37 -10.75 -9.54 13.29
C GLU A 37 -9.47 -8.76 12.90
N PRO A 38 -8.43 -8.81 13.74
CA PRO A 38 -7.20 -8.03 13.53
C PRO A 38 -6.41 -8.43 12.26
N ASN A 39 -6.76 -9.55 11.63
CA ASN A 39 -6.14 -10.05 10.42
C ASN A 39 -6.83 -9.58 9.13
N ASP A 40 -8.02 -8.99 9.21
CA ASP A 40 -8.70 -8.42 8.05
C ASP A 40 -7.97 -7.13 7.62
N LYS A 41 -7.50 -7.12 6.37
CA LYS A 41 -6.72 -6.02 5.80
C LYS A 41 -7.58 -4.97 5.09
N ASP A 42 -8.83 -5.30 4.80
CA ASP A 42 -9.78 -4.41 4.14
C ASP A 42 -10.49 -3.50 5.17
N LEU A 43 -10.68 -3.93 6.42
CA LEU A 43 -11.28 -3.09 7.47
C LEU A 43 -10.49 -1.80 7.77
N PRO A 44 -9.14 -1.82 7.96
CA PRO A 44 -8.37 -0.59 8.15
C PRO A 44 -8.43 0.34 6.94
N LEU A 45 -8.50 -0.22 5.73
CA LEU A 45 -8.66 0.55 4.49
C LEU A 45 -10.02 1.26 4.46
N LEU A 46 -11.09 0.55 4.80
CA LEU A 46 -12.43 1.12 4.90
C LEU A 46 -12.50 2.23 5.95
N LYS A 47 -11.84 2.05 7.11
CA LYS A 47 -11.71 3.08 8.14
C LYS A 47 -11.07 4.36 7.58
N ALA A 48 -9.95 4.23 6.84
CA ALA A 48 -9.26 5.36 6.24
C ALA A 48 -10.17 6.15 5.27
N HIS A 49 -10.93 5.45 4.43
CA HIS A 49 -11.90 6.08 3.53
C HIS A 49 -13.02 6.80 4.30
N LEU A 50 -13.57 6.20 5.36
CA LEU A 50 -14.58 6.85 6.20
C LEU A 50 -14.07 8.15 6.83
N HIS A 51 -12.84 8.18 7.34
CA HIS A 51 -12.26 9.42 7.86
C HIS A 51 -12.18 10.52 6.80
N SER A 52 -11.92 10.17 5.53
CA SER A 52 -11.98 11.14 4.43
C SER A 52 -13.40 11.68 4.27
N HIS A 53 -14.40 10.81 4.20
CA HIS A 53 -15.80 11.19 4.02
C HIS A 53 -16.38 12.01 5.19
N VAL A 54 -15.91 11.79 6.42
CA VAL A 54 -16.30 12.58 7.61
C VAL A 54 -15.68 13.99 7.60
N GLY A 55 -14.72 14.26 6.70
CA GLY A 55 -14.00 15.53 6.67
C GLY A 55 -12.82 15.58 7.64
N ASN A 56 -12.25 14.42 8.00
CA ASN A 56 -11.04 14.28 8.82
C ASN A 56 -9.84 13.84 7.94
N PRO A 57 -9.35 14.70 7.02
CA PRO A 57 -8.35 14.30 6.02
C PRO A 57 -7.00 13.93 6.63
N ASP A 58 -6.60 14.54 7.76
CA ASP A 58 -5.34 14.21 8.43
C ASP A 58 -5.35 12.80 9.00
N ALA A 59 -6.47 12.38 9.61
CA ALA A 59 -6.64 11.03 10.13
C ALA A 59 -6.68 10.01 8.98
N ALA A 60 -7.40 10.32 7.89
CA ALA A 60 -7.43 9.49 6.69
C ALA A 60 -6.02 9.29 6.11
N LYS A 61 -5.27 10.39 6.00
CA LYS A 61 -3.90 10.38 5.49
C LYS A 61 -2.99 9.49 6.34
N GLN A 62 -3.02 9.66 7.66
CA GLN A 62 -2.21 8.85 8.57
C GLN A 62 -2.53 7.35 8.41
N LEU A 63 -3.82 7.00 8.36
CA LEU A 63 -4.24 5.61 8.17
C LEU A 63 -3.75 5.03 6.83
N PHE A 64 -3.81 5.80 5.73
CA PHE A 64 -3.24 5.36 4.46
C PHE A 64 -1.72 5.22 4.52
N GLU A 65 -1.01 6.12 5.21
CA GLU A 65 0.44 6.03 5.40
C GLU A 65 0.83 4.78 6.22
N ASP A 66 0.06 4.45 7.26
CA ASP A 66 0.25 3.24 8.07
C ASP A 66 -0.02 1.96 7.28
N LEU A 67 -1.04 1.97 6.43
CA LEU A 67 -1.33 0.85 5.53
C LEU A 67 -0.19 0.62 4.54
N ILE A 68 0.36 1.70 3.98
CA ILE A 68 1.48 1.64 3.04
C ILE A 68 2.77 1.19 3.74
N SER A 69 3.02 1.62 4.99
CA SER A 69 4.21 1.20 5.73
C SER A 69 4.20 -0.30 6.03
N LYS A 70 3.01 -0.87 6.29
CA LYS A 70 2.81 -2.33 6.47
C LYS A 70 2.86 -3.09 5.15
N ASN A 71 2.34 -2.51 4.07
CA ASN A 71 2.32 -3.12 2.75
C ASN A 71 2.49 -2.06 1.64
N THR A 72 3.73 -1.91 1.16
CA THR A 72 4.07 -0.97 0.10
C THR A 72 3.44 -1.28 -1.26
N PHE A 73 2.81 -2.45 -1.44
CA PHE A 73 2.12 -2.83 -2.68
C PHE A 73 0.60 -2.66 -2.61
N LEU A 74 0.08 -2.08 -1.53
CA LEU A 74 -1.36 -1.85 -1.39
C LEU A 74 -1.81 -0.66 -2.25
N VAL A 75 -2.07 -0.93 -3.52
CA VAL A 75 -2.50 0.08 -4.52
C VAL A 75 -3.71 0.89 -4.05
N LYS A 76 -4.67 0.23 -3.38
CA LYS A 76 -5.87 0.90 -2.84
C LYS A 76 -5.53 2.01 -1.83
N ALA A 77 -4.48 1.83 -1.02
CA ALA A 77 -4.06 2.83 -0.04
C ALA A 77 -3.38 4.05 -0.70
N TYR A 78 -2.58 3.84 -1.75
CA TYR A 78 -2.04 4.96 -2.54
C TYR A 78 -3.15 5.73 -3.26
N HIS A 79 -4.14 5.03 -3.81
CA HIS A 79 -5.31 5.67 -4.40
C HIS A 79 -6.04 6.55 -3.37
N GLY A 80 -6.29 6.02 -2.16
CA GLY A 80 -6.87 6.79 -1.06
C GLY A 80 -6.04 8.03 -0.69
N LEU A 81 -4.71 7.89 -0.60
CA LEU A 81 -3.80 9.01 -0.32
C LEU A 81 -3.85 10.09 -1.41
N VAL A 82 -3.93 9.70 -2.68
CA VAL A 82 -4.09 10.61 -3.83
C VAL A 82 -5.42 11.35 -3.75
N MET A 83 -6.52 10.65 -3.47
CA MET A 83 -7.85 11.27 -3.34
C MET A 83 -7.89 12.29 -2.19
N VAL A 84 -7.36 11.94 -1.02
CA VAL A 84 -7.26 12.88 0.12
C VAL A 84 -6.42 14.10 -0.24
N ALA A 85 -5.28 13.91 -0.93
CA ALA A 85 -4.43 15.01 -1.36
C ALA A 85 -5.10 15.91 -2.41
N TYR A 86 -5.89 15.32 -3.32
CA TYR A 86 -6.64 16.05 -4.34
C TYR A 86 -7.79 16.87 -3.75
N GLU A 87 -8.55 16.28 -2.83
CA GLU A 87 -9.76 16.89 -2.26
C GLU A 87 -9.46 17.97 -1.21
N TYR A 88 -8.40 17.79 -0.40
CA TYR A 88 -8.17 18.60 0.81
C TYR A 88 -6.84 19.37 0.82
N GLN A 89 -5.97 19.20 -0.18
CA GLN A 89 -4.63 19.82 -0.17
C GLN A 89 -4.32 20.52 -1.51
N SER A 90 -3.40 21.47 -1.46
CA SER A 90 -2.95 22.20 -2.66
C SER A 90 -2.08 21.31 -3.56
N GLY A 91 -2.01 21.66 -4.85
CA GLY A 91 -1.36 20.86 -5.89
C GLY A 91 0.09 20.43 -5.62
N THR A 92 0.85 21.16 -4.81
CA THR A 92 2.23 20.79 -4.44
C THR A 92 2.31 19.48 -3.65
N LYS A 93 1.27 19.15 -2.87
CA LYS A 93 1.24 17.92 -2.06
C LYS A 93 0.80 16.71 -2.88
N LEU A 94 -0.01 16.93 -3.91
CA LEU A 94 -0.38 15.92 -4.89
C LEU A 94 0.83 15.45 -5.71
N GLU A 95 1.71 16.35 -6.13
CA GLU A 95 2.94 16.00 -6.85
C GLU A 95 3.88 15.10 -6.02
N VAL A 96 3.98 15.37 -4.72
CA VAL A 96 4.79 14.53 -3.81
C VAL A 96 4.24 13.11 -3.73
N VAL A 97 2.91 12.98 -3.60
CA VAL A 97 2.23 11.67 -3.60
C VAL A 97 2.42 10.97 -4.94
N HIS A 98 2.26 11.68 -6.06
CA HIS A 98 2.46 11.14 -7.41
C HIS A 98 3.86 10.56 -7.58
N LYS A 99 4.91 11.33 -7.27
CA LYS A 99 6.31 10.86 -7.34
C LYS A 99 6.58 9.65 -6.47
N ARG A 100 5.89 9.53 -5.33
CA ARG A 100 6.00 8.35 -4.45
C ARG A 100 5.35 7.12 -5.09
N VAL A 101 4.17 7.26 -5.68
CA VAL A 101 3.49 6.18 -6.42
C VAL A 101 4.33 5.68 -7.59
N GLU A 102 4.88 6.59 -8.39
CA GLU A 102 5.74 6.24 -9.54
C GLU A 102 6.96 5.42 -9.12
N ARG A 103 7.64 5.84 -8.04
CA ARG A 103 8.80 5.11 -7.50
C ARG A 103 8.47 3.68 -7.09
N GLU A 104 7.32 3.48 -6.43
CA GLU A 104 6.92 2.15 -5.94
C GLU A 104 6.50 1.22 -7.10
N ILE A 105 5.81 1.75 -8.11
CA ILE A 105 5.52 1.03 -9.36
C ILE A 105 6.83 0.63 -10.07
N GLU A 106 7.80 1.54 -10.14
CA GLU A 106 9.08 1.26 -10.78
C GLU A 106 9.89 0.20 -10.02
N MET A 107 9.87 0.24 -8.69
CA MET A 107 10.44 -0.84 -7.87
C MET A 107 9.76 -2.20 -8.13
N PHE A 108 8.43 -2.23 -8.25
CA PHE A 108 7.70 -3.45 -8.56
C PHE A 108 8.09 -4.02 -9.94
N LYS A 109 8.15 -3.18 -10.97
CA LYS A 109 8.61 -3.58 -12.31
C LYS A 109 10.01 -4.20 -12.27
N ARG A 110 10.92 -3.68 -11.44
CA ARG A 110 12.27 -4.23 -11.27
C ARG A 110 12.25 -5.61 -10.63
N LYS A 111 11.49 -5.78 -9.55
CA LYS A 111 11.32 -7.11 -8.92
C LYS A 111 10.84 -8.14 -9.93
N ILE A 112 9.88 -7.77 -10.80
CA ILE A 112 9.42 -8.65 -11.89
C ILE A 112 10.56 -8.98 -12.87
N ARG A 113 11.41 -8.01 -13.24
CA ARG A 113 12.56 -8.26 -14.14
C ARG A 113 13.56 -9.23 -13.53
N VAL A 114 13.85 -9.09 -12.23
CA VAL A 114 14.70 -10.04 -11.49
C VAL A 114 14.12 -11.44 -11.51
N VAL A 115 12.82 -11.60 -11.22
CA VAL A 115 12.13 -12.90 -11.28
C VAL A 115 12.14 -13.49 -12.70
N LYS A 116 12.07 -12.65 -13.74
CA LYS A 116 12.14 -13.09 -15.15
C LYS A 116 13.57 -13.39 -15.64
N GLY A 117 14.58 -13.40 -14.77
CA GLY A 117 15.97 -13.65 -15.15
C GLY A 117 16.63 -12.51 -15.93
N LYS A 118 15.98 -11.34 -16.04
CA LYS A 118 16.52 -10.16 -16.74
C LYS A 118 17.38 -9.32 -15.80
N TYR A 119 18.44 -9.94 -15.29
CA TYR A 119 19.28 -9.38 -14.22
C TYR A 119 19.97 -8.07 -14.61
N ASN A 120 20.56 -8.01 -15.81
CA ASN A 120 21.25 -6.82 -16.31
C ASN A 120 20.30 -5.62 -16.51
N ASP A 121 19.08 -5.87 -16.98
CA ASP A 121 18.06 -4.83 -17.13
C ASP A 121 17.56 -4.31 -15.79
N ALA A 122 17.53 -5.17 -14.75
CA ALA A 122 17.17 -4.77 -13.40
C ALA A 122 18.29 -3.94 -12.74
N LEU A 123 19.56 -4.33 -12.91
CA LEU A 123 20.73 -3.60 -12.40
C LEU A 123 20.78 -2.15 -12.89
N LYS A 124 20.63 -1.92 -14.20
CA LYS A 124 20.61 -0.57 -14.80
C LYS A 124 19.60 0.35 -14.14
N VAL A 125 18.45 -0.18 -13.71
CA VAL A 125 17.46 0.66 -13.05
C VAL A 125 17.87 0.94 -11.61
N TYR A 126 18.35 -0.08 -10.87
CA TYR A 126 18.80 0.11 -9.48
C TYR A 126 19.96 1.10 -9.37
N GLU A 127 20.88 1.12 -10.34
CA GLU A 127 21.94 2.14 -10.45
C GLU A 127 21.38 3.57 -10.57
N ARG A 128 20.32 3.77 -11.37
CA ARG A 128 19.64 5.08 -11.44
C ARG A 128 19.03 5.50 -10.11
N MET A 129 18.40 4.56 -9.38
CA MET A 129 17.84 4.86 -8.05
C MET A 129 18.89 5.25 -7.03
N VAL A 130 20.06 4.59 -7.05
CA VAL A 130 21.18 4.98 -6.19
C VAL A 130 21.65 6.40 -6.50
N THR A 131 21.60 6.82 -7.76
CA THR A 131 21.99 8.17 -8.18
C THR A 131 20.93 9.21 -7.76
N GLU A 132 19.65 8.88 -7.89
CA GLU A 132 18.52 9.75 -7.49
C GLU A 132 18.44 9.91 -5.97
N GLU A 133 18.59 8.83 -5.21
CA GLU A 133 18.49 8.83 -3.74
C GLU A 133 19.57 7.94 -3.10
N PRO A 134 20.80 8.45 -2.95
CA PRO A 134 21.92 7.66 -2.43
C PRO A 134 21.75 7.10 -1.02
N ARG A 135 20.81 7.67 -0.24
CA ARG A 135 20.49 7.26 1.14
C ARG A 135 19.45 6.16 1.23
N ASP A 136 18.74 5.82 0.15
CA ASP A 136 17.84 4.68 0.14
C ASP A 136 18.68 3.39 0.07
N PHE A 137 18.59 2.55 1.11
CA PHE A 137 19.36 1.30 1.18
C PHE A 137 18.77 0.19 0.28
N ARG A 138 17.50 0.30 -0.11
CA ARG A 138 16.77 -0.76 -0.84
C ARG A 138 17.42 -1.09 -2.19
N PRO A 139 17.81 -0.11 -3.04
CA PRO A 139 18.51 -0.38 -4.29
C PRO A 139 19.78 -1.20 -4.12
N TYR A 140 20.62 -0.88 -3.13
CA TYR A 140 21.85 -1.62 -2.85
C TYR A 140 21.58 -3.06 -2.41
N PHE A 141 20.58 -3.26 -1.55
CA PHE A 141 20.16 -4.60 -1.13
C PHE A 141 19.73 -5.46 -2.33
N PHE A 142 18.93 -4.91 -3.25
CA PHE A 142 18.52 -5.63 -4.46
C PHE A 142 19.68 -5.86 -5.44
N GLN A 143 20.64 -4.95 -5.57
CA GLN A 143 21.87 -5.18 -6.35
C GLN A 143 22.63 -6.41 -5.83
N GLY A 144 22.80 -6.52 -4.50
CA GLY A 144 23.44 -7.70 -3.88
C GLY A 144 22.73 -9.02 -4.18
N ILE A 145 21.39 -9.03 -4.14
CA ILE A 145 20.59 -10.20 -4.54
C ILE A 145 20.83 -10.54 -6.01
N ILE A 146 20.81 -9.55 -6.90
CA ILE A 146 20.99 -9.78 -8.34
C ILE A 146 22.39 -10.35 -8.64
N TYR A 147 23.44 -9.81 -8.04
CA TYR A 147 24.80 -10.36 -8.20
C TYR A 147 24.90 -11.81 -7.71
N SER A 148 24.22 -12.15 -6.62
CA SER A 148 24.15 -13.53 -6.13
C SER A 148 23.44 -14.47 -7.10
N MET A 149 22.39 -13.99 -7.79
CA MET A 149 21.67 -14.76 -8.80
C MET A 149 22.49 -14.94 -10.08
N LEU A 150 23.20 -13.90 -10.54
CA LEU A 150 24.08 -13.98 -11.71
C LEU A 150 25.16 -15.06 -11.52
N LYS A 151 25.86 -15.02 -10.38
CA LYS A 151 26.89 -16.02 -10.05
C LYS A 151 26.38 -17.46 -10.09
N LYS A 152 25.15 -17.70 -9.62
CA LYS A 152 24.53 -19.04 -9.64
C LYS A 152 24.21 -19.54 -11.05
N ASN A 153 23.85 -18.65 -11.98
CA ASN A 153 23.62 -19.05 -13.37
C ASN A 153 24.95 -19.40 -14.04
N ASP A 154 26.00 -18.61 -13.81
CA ASP A 154 27.34 -18.88 -14.35
C ASP A 154 27.90 -20.23 -13.86
N GLU A 155 27.54 -20.65 -12.64
CA GLU A 155 27.87 -21.98 -12.09
C GLU A 155 27.02 -23.11 -12.69
N ALA A 156 25.76 -22.85 -13.06
CA ALA A 156 24.83 -23.84 -13.62
C ALA A 156 25.07 -24.14 -15.11
N GLU A 157 25.75 -23.25 -15.84
CA GLU A 157 26.13 -23.44 -17.25
C GLU A 157 27.45 -24.22 -17.46
N LYS A 158 28.10 -24.68 -16.38
CA LYS A 158 29.29 -25.55 -16.42
C LYS A 158 28.93 -27.03 -16.29
#